data_AF-A0A954JI27-F1
#
_entry.id   AF-A0A954JI27-F1
#
_cell.length_a   1.000
_cell.length_b   1.000
_cell.length_c   1.000
_cell.angle_alpha   90.00
_cell.angle_beta   90.00
_cell.angle_gamma   90.00
#
_symmetry.space_group_name_H-M   'P 1'
#
loop_
_entity.id
_entity.type
_entity.pdbx_description
1 polymer ?
#
loop_
_entity_poly.entity_id
_entity_poly.type
_entity_poly.pdbx_seq_one_letter_code
_entity_poly.pdbx_strand_id
1 'polypeptide(L)'
;MQDIIELIFEKLDENWVKFITAGVFMLLGWVIGRWRSRRNFERREFLDRMLVSLNMIEDGTLKIRTMLEMACEDVFLNSSAVQAVIEAAKRTKADDPVLPLPKEDYWYYLNAVLNEISERFCNGTLKREMGQAVQCETYVIYLTCESAPNLRQRKIRAMMIRESLLLNLPEELPKLESPTHDTRWNTLRWLAKDYQSKSGRFITLEVCV
;
A
#
# COMPACT_ATOMS: atom_id res chain seq x y z
N MET A 1 -35.62 37.31 20.82
CA MET A 1 -35.44 35.84 20.96
C MET A 1 -36.66 35.10 20.43
N GLN A 2 -37.89 35.56 20.73
CA GLN A 2 -39.13 35.10 20.10
C GLN A 2 -39.14 35.32 18.58
N ASP A 3 -38.72 36.50 18.10
CA ASP A 3 -38.69 36.79 16.65
C ASP A 3 -37.77 35.85 15.85
N ILE A 4 -36.66 35.39 16.45
CA ILE A 4 -35.74 34.44 15.80
C ILE A 4 -36.39 33.05 15.72
N ILE A 5 -37.15 32.66 16.73
CA ILE A 5 -37.86 31.39 16.78
C ILE A 5 -38.99 31.39 15.75
N GLU A 6 -39.75 32.47 15.63
CA GLU A 6 -40.80 32.61 14.60
C GLU A 6 -40.21 32.58 13.18
N LEU A 7 -39.11 33.30 12.93
CA LEU A 7 -38.43 33.29 11.63
C LEU A 7 -37.85 31.92 11.27
N ILE A 8 -37.44 31.13 12.27
CA ILE A 8 -37.00 29.74 12.09
C ILE A 8 -38.20 28.86 11.75
N PHE A 9 -39.33 28.99 12.44
CA PHE A 9 -40.55 28.21 12.18
C PHE A 9 -41.16 28.52 10.80
N GLU A 10 -41.21 29.79 10.41
CA GLU A 10 -41.71 30.22 9.10
C GLU A 10 -40.84 29.67 7.95
N LYS A 11 -39.51 29.74 8.10
CA LYS A 11 -38.58 29.11 7.14
C LYS A 11 -38.64 27.59 7.15
N LEU A 12 -38.95 26.98 8.30
CA LEU A 12 -39.12 25.53 8.40
C LEU A 12 -40.36 25.10 7.62
N ASP A 13 -41.47 25.81 7.74
CA ASP A 13 -42.73 25.48 7.08
C ASP A 13 -42.62 25.66 5.55
N GLU A 14 -41.88 26.66 5.09
CA GLU A 14 -41.64 26.88 3.67
C GLU A 14 -40.67 25.84 3.04
N ASN A 15 -39.78 25.25 3.85
CA ASN A 15 -38.71 24.36 3.36
C ASN A 15 -38.69 22.97 3.99
N TRP A 16 -39.74 22.56 4.72
CA TRP A 16 -39.76 21.29 5.46
C TRP A 16 -39.51 20.08 4.55
N VAL A 17 -40.05 20.12 3.34
CA VAL A 17 -39.81 19.11 2.29
C VAL A 17 -38.32 19.01 1.96
N LYS A 18 -37.60 20.13 1.84
CA LYS A 18 -36.16 20.14 1.57
C LYS A 18 -35.37 19.55 2.74
N PHE A 19 -35.75 19.88 3.97
CA PHE A 19 -35.11 19.33 5.17
C PHE A 19 -35.33 17.83 5.33
N ILE A 20 -36.56 17.34 5.09
CA ILE A 20 -36.84 15.90 5.10
C ILE A 20 -36.08 15.20 3.98
N THR A 21 -36.10 15.76 2.77
CA THR A 21 -35.39 15.17 1.62
C THR A 21 -33.89 15.06 1.91
N ALA A 22 -33.28 16.13 2.46
CA ALA A 22 -31.89 16.12 2.89
C ALA A 22 -31.63 15.09 4.01
N GLY A 23 -32.52 14.99 4.99
CA GLY A 23 -32.45 14.00 6.07
C GLY A 23 -32.51 12.56 5.55
N VAL A 24 -33.40 12.28 4.59
CA VAL A 24 -33.52 10.97 3.93
C VAL A 24 -32.24 10.63 3.16
N PHE A 25 -31.70 11.56 2.35
CA PHE A 25 -30.44 11.32 1.64
C PHE A 25 -29.26 11.11 2.59
N MET A 26 -29.17 11.88 3.68
CA MET A 26 -28.14 11.73 4.69
C MET A 26 -28.24 10.35 5.38
N LEU A 27 -29.45 9.92 5.71
CA LEU A 27 -29.69 8.63 6.36
C LEU A 27 -29.39 7.46 5.41
N LEU A 28 -29.80 7.56 4.14
CA LEU A 28 -29.44 6.58 3.10
C LEU A 28 -27.92 6.49 2.92
N GLY A 29 -27.23 7.63 2.81
CA GLY A 29 -25.77 7.68 2.72
C GLY A 29 -25.09 7.04 3.93
N TRP A 30 -25.57 7.33 5.14
CA TRP A 30 -25.05 6.74 6.38
C TRP A 30 -25.26 5.23 6.45
N VAL A 31 -26.45 4.73 6.11
CA VAL A 31 -26.76 3.29 6.07
C VAL A 31 -25.85 2.57 5.07
N ILE A 32 -25.72 3.11 3.86
CA ILE A 32 -24.86 2.53 2.81
C ILE A 32 -23.38 2.53 3.26
N GLY A 33 -22.90 3.64 3.83
CA GLY A 33 -21.53 3.74 4.35
C GLY A 33 -21.25 2.74 5.46
N ARG A 34 -22.16 2.61 6.44
CA ARG A 34 -22.02 1.67 7.56
C ARG A 34 -22.07 0.22 7.09
N TRP A 35 -22.95 -0.11 6.14
CA TRP A 35 -23.03 -1.45 5.57
C TRP A 35 -21.75 -1.82 4.81
N ARG A 36 -21.21 -0.92 4.00
CA ARG A 36 -19.95 -1.13 3.25
C ARG A 36 -18.76 -1.30 4.21
N SER A 37 -18.66 -0.47 5.24
CA SER A 37 -17.62 -0.57 6.28
C SER A 37 -17.68 -1.92 7.01
N ARG A 38 -18.87 -2.36 7.39
CA ARG A 38 -19.07 -3.67 8.04
C ARG A 38 -18.67 -4.84 7.13
N ARG A 39 -19.04 -4.78 5.85
CA ARG A 39 -18.67 -5.82 4.87
C ARG A 39 -17.16 -5.88 4.60
N ASN A 40 -16.47 -4.73 4.59
CA ASN A 40 -15.01 -4.67 4.49
C ASN A 40 -14.34 -5.27 5.74
N PHE A 41 -14.86 -4.96 6.93
CA PHE A 41 -14.38 -5.54 8.19
C PHE A 41 -14.57 -7.07 8.24
N GLU A 42 -15.73 -7.56 7.79
CA GLU A 42 -16.03 -9.00 7.70
C GLU A 42 -15.11 -9.74 6.71
N ARG A 43 -14.68 -9.08 5.63
CA ARG A 43 -13.73 -9.64 4.66
C ARG A 43 -12.27 -9.63 5.12
N ARG A 44 -11.93 -8.88 6.18
CA ARG A 44 -10.54 -8.69 6.66
C ARG A 44 -9.55 -8.26 5.57
N GLU A 45 -10.06 -7.61 4.53
CA GLU A 45 -9.30 -7.08 3.39
C GLU A 45 -9.03 -5.60 3.65
N PHE A 46 -7.90 -5.31 4.31
CA PHE A 46 -7.42 -3.94 4.55
C PHE A 46 -6.65 -3.45 3.33
N LEU A 47 -7.33 -3.39 2.18
CA LEU A 47 -6.75 -2.93 0.90
C LEU A 47 -6.74 -1.41 0.78
N ASP A 48 -7.38 -0.71 1.71
CA ASP A 48 -7.35 0.75 1.86
C ASP A 48 -6.01 1.28 2.42
N ARG A 49 -5.17 0.38 2.93
CA ARG A 49 -3.85 0.70 3.47
C ARG A 49 -2.75 -0.04 2.72
N MET A 50 -1.62 0.64 2.54
CA MET A 50 -0.41 0.08 1.96
C MET A 50 0.69 0.01 3.02
N LEU A 51 1.42 -1.10 3.05
CA LEU A 51 2.59 -1.27 3.92
C LEU A 51 3.87 -1.23 3.08
N VAL A 52 4.86 -0.46 3.51
CA VAL A 52 6.23 -0.60 3.00
C VAL A 52 6.93 -1.64 3.88
N SER A 53 7.31 -2.77 3.29
CA SER A 53 7.99 -3.86 4.01
C SER A 53 9.42 -4.01 3.53
N LEU A 54 10.39 -3.93 4.44
CA LEU A 54 11.78 -4.29 4.21
C LEU A 54 11.96 -5.79 4.44
N ASN A 55 12.54 -6.47 3.45
CA ASN A 55 12.84 -7.89 3.47
C ASN A 55 14.36 -8.07 3.46
N MET A 56 14.87 -8.83 4.42
CA MET A 56 16.30 -9.07 4.58
C MET A 56 16.55 -10.49 5.09
N ILE A 57 17.73 -11.03 4.77
CA ILE A 57 18.22 -12.27 5.35
C ILE A 57 19.38 -11.90 6.27
N GLU A 58 19.25 -12.23 7.54
CA GLU A 58 20.26 -11.98 8.58
C GLU A 58 20.44 -13.27 9.37
N ASP A 59 21.69 -13.72 9.52
CA ASP A 59 22.04 -14.99 10.17
C ASP A 59 21.26 -16.20 9.62
N GLY A 60 21.10 -16.25 8.28
CA GLY A 60 20.35 -17.30 7.58
C GLY A 60 18.84 -17.29 7.86
N THR A 61 18.30 -16.22 8.44
CA THR A 61 16.88 -16.07 8.78
C THR A 61 16.23 -14.98 7.93
N LEU A 62 15.11 -15.28 7.27
CA LEU A 62 14.30 -14.29 6.57
C LEU A 62 13.54 -13.42 7.59
N LYS A 63 13.96 -12.16 7.68
CA LYS A 63 13.33 -11.14 8.52
C LYS A 63 12.49 -10.20 7.66
N ILE A 64 11.29 -9.93 8.13
CA ILE A 64 10.34 -9.00 7.50
C ILE A 64 10.08 -7.87 8.48
N ARG A 65 10.34 -6.62 8.10
CA ARG A 65 10.09 -5.45 8.94
C ARG A 65 9.19 -4.46 8.21
N THR A 66 8.16 -4.00 8.89
CA THR A 66 7.33 -2.90 8.38
C THR A 66 8.08 -1.60 8.60
N MET A 67 8.42 -0.91 7.52
CA MET A 67 9.02 0.42 7.58
C MET A 67 7.93 1.46 7.81
N LEU A 68 6.81 1.33 7.09
CA LEU A 68 5.73 2.31 7.05
C LEU A 68 4.39 1.61 6.82
N GLU A 69 3.32 2.20 7.35
CA GLU A 69 1.95 1.82 7.04
C GLU A 69 1.11 3.09 6.87
N MET A 70 0.55 3.30 5.67
CA MET A 70 -0.14 4.52 5.29
C MET A 70 -1.46 4.19 4.58
N ALA A 71 -2.41 5.13 4.57
CA ALA A 71 -3.58 4.97 3.72
C ALA A 71 -3.15 5.07 2.25
N CYS A 72 -3.78 4.31 1.36
CA CYS A 72 -3.49 4.41 -0.07
C CYS A 72 -3.76 5.83 -0.60
N GLU A 73 -4.72 6.54 -0.02
CA GLU A 73 -5.08 7.93 -0.35
C GLU A 73 -3.96 8.93 -0.03
N ASP A 74 -3.11 8.64 0.95
CA ASP A 74 -1.97 9.50 1.31
C ASP A 74 -0.78 9.31 0.36
N VAL A 75 -0.72 8.16 -0.33
CA VAL A 75 0.42 7.77 -1.17
C VAL A 75 0.15 8.04 -2.64
N PHE A 76 -1.03 7.66 -3.14
CA PHE A 76 -1.33 7.72 -4.56
C PHE A 76 -2.01 9.04 -4.94
N LEU A 77 -1.66 9.56 -6.13
CA LEU A 77 -1.97 10.92 -6.60
C LEU A 77 -3.44 11.34 -6.51
N ASN A 78 -4.38 10.41 -6.66
CA ASN A 78 -5.82 10.68 -6.62
C ASN A 78 -6.62 9.41 -6.33
N SER A 79 -7.92 9.59 -6.07
CA SER A 79 -8.85 8.50 -5.76
C SER A 79 -8.95 7.45 -6.88
N SER A 80 -8.78 7.83 -8.15
CA SER A 80 -8.81 6.87 -9.27
C SER A 80 -7.60 5.94 -9.25
N ALA A 81 -6.42 6.48 -8.96
CA ALA A 81 -5.21 5.69 -8.77
C ALA A 81 -5.36 4.73 -7.58
N VAL A 82 -5.91 5.21 -6.45
CA VAL A 82 -6.22 4.36 -5.29
C VAL A 82 -7.13 3.19 -5.67
N GLN A 83 -8.23 3.46 -6.37
CA GLN A 83 -9.15 2.39 -6.80
C GLN A 83 -8.48 1.41 -7.77
N ALA A 84 -7.66 1.89 -8.69
CA ALA A 84 -6.92 1.02 -9.60
C ALA A 84 -5.98 0.06 -8.86
N VAL A 85 -5.26 0.55 -7.84
CA VAL A 85 -4.39 -0.26 -6.98
C VAL A 85 -5.22 -1.28 -6.18
N ILE A 86 -6.34 -0.87 -5.59
CA ILE A 86 -7.24 -1.77 -4.83
C ILE A 86 -7.81 -2.87 -5.72
N GLU A 87 -8.30 -2.53 -6.91
CA GLU A 87 -8.85 -3.50 -7.86
C GLU A 87 -7.77 -4.41 -8.46
N ALA A 88 -6.56 -3.89 -8.69
CA ALA A 88 -5.41 -4.72 -9.04
C ALA A 88 -5.08 -5.71 -7.91
N ALA A 89 -4.99 -5.24 -6.67
CA ALA A 89 -4.70 -6.05 -5.50
C ALA A 89 -5.70 -7.19 -5.30
N LYS A 90 -6.98 -6.98 -5.61
CA LYS A 90 -7.99 -8.05 -5.57
C LYS A 90 -7.74 -9.15 -6.60
N ARG A 91 -7.20 -8.80 -7.77
CA ARG A 91 -6.94 -9.69 -8.91
C ARG A 91 -5.59 -10.41 -8.85
N THR A 92 -4.74 -10.08 -7.89
CA THR A 92 -3.44 -10.73 -7.69
C THR A 92 -3.60 -12.23 -7.40
N LYS A 93 -2.70 -13.04 -7.96
CA LYS A 93 -2.73 -14.52 -7.88
C LYS A 93 -1.60 -15.02 -6.99
N ALA A 94 -1.67 -16.29 -6.60
CA ALA A 94 -0.63 -16.92 -5.79
C ALA A 94 0.70 -17.07 -6.55
N ASP A 95 0.62 -17.23 -7.87
CA ASP A 95 1.75 -17.44 -8.80
C ASP A 95 2.20 -16.15 -9.53
N ASP A 96 1.48 -15.04 -9.35
CA ASP A 96 1.89 -13.69 -9.74
C ASP A 96 1.51 -12.72 -8.61
N PRO A 97 2.42 -12.48 -7.65
CA PRO A 97 2.14 -11.70 -6.45
C PRO A 97 2.18 -10.19 -6.70
N VAL A 98 2.60 -9.74 -7.88
CA VAL A 98 2.65 -8.32 -8.25
C VAL A 98 1.27 -7.83 -8.63
N LEU A 99 0.96 -6.57 -8.31
CA LEU A 99 -0.31 -5.96 -8.68
C LEU A 99 -0.43 -5.92 -10.21
N PRO A 100 -1.45 -6.54 -10.85
CA PRO A 100 -1.62 -6.56 -12.29
C PRO A 100 -2.12 -5.20 -12.83
N LEU A 101 -1.24 -4.21 -12.82
CA LEU A 101 -1.45 -2.87 -13.36
C LEU A 101 -1.06 -2.82 -14.86
N PRO A 102 -1.57 -1.84 -15.63
CA PRO A 102 -1.11 -1.59 -16.99
C PRO A 102 0.41 -1.33 -17.02
N LYS A 103 1.09 -1.85 -18.05
CA LYS A 103 2.57 -1.86 -18.11
C LYS A 103 3.14 -0.44 -18.12
N GLU A 104 2.49 0.42 -18.88
CA GLU A 104 2.76 1.85 -19.05
C GLU A 104 2.59 2.64 -17.75
N ASP A 105 1.81 2.14 -16.79
CA ASP A 105 1.46 2.89 -15.59
C ASP A 105 2.31 2.54 -14.36
N TYR A 106 3.06 1.43 -14.38
CA TYR A 106 3.83 0.97 -13.21
C TYR A 106 4.71 2.07 -12.64
N TRP A 107 5.38 2.84 -13.52
CA TRP A 107 6.24 3.93 -13.09
C TRP A 107 5.48 4.97 -12.25
N TYR A 108 4.25 5.35 -12.62
CA TYR A 108 3.48 6.34 -11.87
C TYR A 108 3.14 5.85 -10.46
N TYR A 109 2.69 4.60 -10.32
CA TYR A 109 2.34 4.05 -9.01
C TYR A 109 3.58 3.83 -8.13
N LEU A 110 4.66 3.30 -8.71
CA LEU A 110 5.90 3.03 -7.99
C LEU A 110 6.66 4.31 -7.64
N ASN A 111 6.60 5.34 -8.49
CA ASN A 111 7.23 6.63 -8.21
C ASN A 111 6.56 7.35 -7.03
N ALA A 112 5.24 7.20 -6.87
CA ALA A 112 4.53 7.70 -5.70
C ALA A 112 5.05 7.07 -4.39
N VAL A 113 5.24 5.74 -4.39
CA VAL A 113 5.86 5.01 -3.27
C VAL A 113 7.32 5.42 -3.07
N LEU A 114 8.07 5.60 -4.15
CA LEU A 114 9.48 6.02 -4.10
C LEU A 114 9.61 7.38 -3.42
N ASN A 115 8.76 8.34 -3.76
CA ASN A 115 8.76 9.68 -3.15
C ASN A 115 8.54 9.61 -1.64
N GLU A 116 7.55 8.82 -1.20
CA GLU A 116 7.27 8.60 0.21
C GLU A 116 8.49 8.04 0.98
N ILE A 117 9.22 7.10 0.39
CA ILE A 117 10.41 6.54 1.01
C ILE A 117 11.56 7.57 0.98
N SER A 118 11.80 8.20 -0.17
CA SER A 118 12.87 9.16 -0.39
C SER A 118 12.79 10.35 0.58
N GLU A 119 11.59 10.89 0.81
CA GLU A 119 11.38 11.99 1.76
C GLU A 119 11.87 11.63 3.18
N ARG A 120 11.66 10.39 3.61
CA ARG A 120 12.05 9.93 4.95
C ARG A 120 13.54 9.67 5.10
N PHE A 121 14.23 9.39 4.00
CA PHE A 121 15.68 9.15 3.97
C PHE A 121 16.48 10.33 3.39
N CYS A 122 15.85 11.48 3.16
CA CYS A 122 16.49 12.65 2.54
C CYS A 122 17.75 13.12 3.28
N ASN A 123 17.79 12.97 4.61
CA ASN A 123 18.93 13.36 5.43
C ASN A 123 20.24 12.68 5.00
N GLY A 124 20.23 11.39 4.68
CA GLY A 124 21.43 10.69 4.25
C GLY A 124 21.90 11.15 2.86
N THR A 125 20.95 11.43 1.97
CA THR A 125 21.25 12.02 0.65
C THR A 125 21.91 13.39 0.77
N LEU A 126 21.40 14.26 1.66
CA LEU A 126 21.98 15.57 1.92
C LEU A 126 23.38 15.46 2.55
N LYS A 127 23.56 14.58 3.54
CA LYS A 127 24.88 14.32 4.13
C LYS A 127 25.91 13.90 3.09
N ARG A 128 25.52 13.00 2.17
CA ARG A 128 26.38 12.56 1.07
C ARG A 128 26.77 13.71 0.16
N GLU A 129 25.79 14.53 -0.22
CA GLU A 129 26.02 15.71 -1.07
C GLU A 129 27.01 16.68 -0.42
N MET A 130 26.89 16.86 0.90
CA MET A 130 27.83 17.65 1.71
C MET A 130 29.21 16.97 1.93
N GLY A 131 29.48 15.82 1.31
CA GLY A 131 30.74 15.09 1.44
C GLY A 131 30.94 14.37 2.78
N GLN A 132 29.87 14.19 3.57
CA GLN A 132 29.94 13.41 4.81
C GLN A 132 29.94 11.91 4.53
N ALA A 133 30.55 11.15 5.42
CA ALA A 133 30.51 9.69 5.36
C ALA A 133 29.09 9.18 5.62
N VAL A 134 28.55 8.42 4.67
CA VAL A 134 27.25 7.75 4.76
C VAL A 134 27.39 6.34 4.19
N GLN A 135 26.46 5.45 4.55
CA GLN A 135 26.33 4.16 3.89
C GLN A 135 25.16 4.22 2.91
N CYS A 136 25.41 3.89 1.64
CA CYS A 136 24.39 3.85 0.61
C CYS A 136 24.17 2.43 0.09
N GLU A 137 22.92 2.08 -0.15
CA GLU A 137 22.50 0.78 -0.69
C GLU A 137 21.35 0.98 -1.68
N THR A 138 21.35 0.20 -2.77
CA THR A 138 20.24 0.18 -3.73
C THR A 138 19.20 -0.85 -3.32
N TYR A 139 17.95 -0.43 -3.29
CA TYR A 139 16.78 -1.27 -3.04
C TYR A 139 15.89 -1.36 -4.26
N VAL A 140 15.29 -2.53 -4.45
CA VAL A 140 14.25 -2.79 -5.45
C VAL A 140 12.90 -2.77 -4.75
N ILE A 141 11.94 -2.06 -5.33
CA ILE A 141 10.59 -1.90 -4.80
C ILE A 141 9.58 -2.48 -5.80
N TYR A 142 8.72 -3.36 -5.29
CA TYR A 142 7.58 -3.93 -6.00
C TYR A 142 6.27 -3.60 -5.29
N LEU A 143 5.20 -3.35 -6.05
CA LEU A 143 3.85 -3.36 -5.51
C LEU A 143 3.28 -4.78 -5.58
N THR A 144 2.99 -5.37 -4.42
CA THR A 144 2.51 -6.74 -4.30
C THR A 144 1.25 -6.85 -3.43
N CYS A 145 0.50 -7.93 -3.64
CA CYS A 145 -0.62 -8.34 -2.79
C CYS A 145 -0.65 -9.86 -2.71
N GLU A 146 0.14 -10.42 -1.78
CA GLU A 146 0.26 -11.85 -1.59
C GLU A 146 -1.13 -12.49 -1.36
N SER A 147 -1.42 -13.55 -2.12
CA SER A 147 -2.64 -14.34 -2.02
C SER A 147 -2.24 -15.80 -1.80
N ALA A 148 -2.47 -16.32 -0.60
CA ALA A 148 -2.25 -17.73 -0.29
C ALA A 148 -3.32 -18.24 0.69
N PRO A 149 -3.69 -19.53 0.64
CA PRO A 149 -4.79 -20.09 1.44
C PRO A 149 -4.58 -19.94 2.96
N ASN A 150 -3.33 -19.92 3.40
CA ASN A 150 -2.91 -19.79 4.80
C ASN A 150 -2.77 -18.32 5.27
N LEU A 151 -2.92 -17.34 4.39
CA LEU A 151 -2.85 -15.92 4.77
C LEU A 151 -4.16 -15.47 5.43
N ARG A 152 -4.06 -15.06 6.69
CA ARG A 152 -5.20 -14.52 7.45
C ARG A 152 -5.72 -13.18 6.91
N GLN A 153 -4.86 -12.42 6.23
CA GLN A 153 -5.15 -11.08 5.72
C GLN A 153 -4.38 -10.82 4.44
N ARG A 154 -5.06 -10.25 3.44
CA ARG A 154 -4.44 -9.68 2.25
C ARG A 154 -4.15 -8.21 2.51
N LYS A 155 -2.95 -7.76 2.12
CA LYS A 155 -2.52 -6.37 2.26
C LYS A 155 -1.73 -5.96 1.03
N ILE A 156 -1.95 -4.73 0.58
CA ILE A 156 -1.14 -4.10 -0.46
C ILE A 156 0.20 -3.76 0.16
N ARG A 157 1.29 -4.14 -0.50
CA ARG A 157 2.64 -3.94 0.00
C ARG A 157 3.53 -3.33 -1.07
N ALA A 158 4.27 -2.32 -0.67
CA ALA A 158 5.51 -1.96 -1.32
C ALA A 158 6.61 -2.83 -0.71
N MET A 159 6.94 -3.94 -1.38
CA MET A 159 8.02 -4.82 -0.96
C MET A 159 9.36 -4.24 -1.38
N MET A 160 10.17 -3.89 -0.37
CA MET A 160 11.52 -3.39 -0.53
C MET A 160 12.51 -4.49 -0.16
N ILE A 161 13.54 -4.67 -0.98
CA ILE A 161 14.63 -5.63 -0.77
C ILE A 161 15.90 -5.06 -1.38
N ARG A 162 17.06 -5.28 -0.73
CA ARG A 162 18.35 -4.84 -1.28
C ARG A 162 18.58 -5.53 -2.62
N GLU A 163 18.98 -4.77 -3.64
CA GLU A 163 19.17 -5.29 -5.00
C GLU A 163 20.17 -6.44 -5.02
N SER A 164 21.31 -6.29 -4.33
CA SER A 164 22.33 -7.32 -4.24
C SER A 164 21.82 -8.61 -3.59
N LEU A 165 20.91 -8.52 -2.63
CA LEU A 165 20.26 -9.70 -2.04
C LEU A 165 19.26 -10.34 -3.01
N LEU A 166 18.46 -9.54 -3.71
CA LEU A 166 17.45 -10.05 -4.66
C LEU A 166 18.10 -10.81 -5.83
N LEU A 167 19.24 -10.32 -6.31
CA LEU A 167 20.01 -10.98 -7.37
C LEU A 167 20.72 -12.25 -6.89
N ASN A 168 21.04 -12.35 -5.60
CA ASN A 168 21.79 -13.44 -4.99
C ASN A 168 20.99 -14.13 -3.87
N LEU A 169 19.69 -14.37 -4.09
CA LEU A 169 18.88 -15.11 -3.13
C LEU A 169 19.45 -16.54 -2.98
N PRO A 170 19.54 -17.07 -1.75
CA PRO A 170 19.94 -18.46 -1.56
C PRO A 170 18.95 -19.40 -2.25
N GLU A 171 19.43 -20.53 -2.77
CA GLU A 171 18.56 -21.55 -3.37
C GLU A 171 17.70 -22.25 -2.30
N GLU A 172 18.31 -22.49 -1.14
CA GLU A 172 17.67 -23.11 0.02
C GLU A 172 16.76 -22.13 0.76
N LEU A 173 15.68 -22.66 1.35
CA LEU A 173 14.77 -21.90 2.20
C LEU A 173 15.51 -21.45 3.47
N PRO A 174 15.63 -20.14 3.74
CA PRO A 174 16.18 -19.65 4.99
C PRO A 174 15.27 -20.01 6.17
N LYS A 175 15.80 -19.90 7.39
CA LYS A 175 14.99 -20.00 8.61
C LYS A 175 13.90 -18.92 8.57
N LEU A 176 12.70 -19.26 9.03
CA LEU A 176 11.56 -18.35 9.01
C LEU A 176 11.21 -17.91 10.44
N GLU A 177 11.01 -16.61 10.66
CA GLU A 177 10.51 -16.08 11.95
C GLU A 177 9.09 -16.58 12.27
N SER A 178 8.32 -16.90 11.23
CA SER A 178 6.97 -17.47 11.35
C SER A 178 6.73 -18.44 10.20
N PRO A 179 5.97 -19.54 10.41
CA PRO A 179 5.64 -20.49 9.34
C PRO A 179 4.98 -19.84 8.11
N THR A 180 4.22 -18.75 8.29
CA THR A 180 3.56 -18.03 7.19
C THR A 180 4.49 -17.18 6.33
N HIS A 181 5.78 -17.06 6.71
CA HIS A 181 6.78 -16.36 5.90
C HIS A 181 7.26 -17.21 4.70
N ASP A 182 6.82 -18.45 4.58
CA ASP A 182 7.03 -19.30 3.41
C ASP A 182 6.50 -18.66 2.11
N THR A 183 5.33 -18.02 2.21
CA THR A 183 4.68 -17.29 1.13
C THR A 183 5.51 -16.08 0.71
N ARG A 184 6.14 -15.40 1.70
CA ARG A 184 7.08 -14.32 1.43
C ARG A 184 8.29 -14.81 0.67
N TRP A 185 8.86 -15.93 1.10
CA TRP A 185 10.01 -16.52 0.44
C TRP A 185 9.71 -16.87 -1.02
N ASN A 186 8.56 -17.50 -1.28
CA ASN A 186 8.11 -17.80 -2.63
C ASN A 186 7.93 -16.54 -3.48
N THR A 187 7.36 -15.49 -2.89
CA THR A 187 7.22 -14.18 -3.52
C THR A 187 8.59 -13.61 -3.89
N LEU A 188 9.56 -13.59 -2.96
CA LEU A 188 10.91 -13.09 -3.23
C LEU A 188 11.61 -13.85 -4.36
N ARG A 189 11.49 -15.19 -4.40
CA ARG A 189 12.04 -15.99 -5.51
C ARG A 189 11.40 -15.67 -6.85
N TRP A 190 10.09 -15.40 -6.85
CA TRP A 190 9.40 -14.95 -8.05
C TRP A 190 9.88 -13.56 -8.47
N LEU A 191 9.99 -12.62 -7.52
CA LEU A 191 10.46 -11.25 -7.79
C LEU A 191 11.88 -11.25 -8.34
N ALA A 192 12.76 -12.14 -7.85
CA ALA A 192 14.12 -12.28 -8.37
C ALA A 192 14.13 -12.66 -9.87
N LYS A 193 13.26 -13.61 -10.27
CA LYS A 193 13.12 -14.00 -11.68
C LYS A 193 12.55 -12.86 -12.52
N ASP A 194 11.51 -12.19 -12.02
CA ASP A 194 10.90 -11.03 -12.69
C ASP A 194 11.90 -9.88 -12.87
N TYR A 195 12.70 -9.59 -11.85
CA TYR A 195 13.76 -8.58 -11.87
C TYR A 195 14.80 -8.88 -12.96
N GLN A 196 15.29 -10.13 -12.99
CA GLN A 196 16.25 -10.59 -14.00
C GLN A 196 15.69 -10.50 -15.43
N SER A 197 14.38 -10.73 -15.60
CA SER A 197 13.70 -10.59 -16.89
C SER A 197 13.47 -9.14 -17.35
N LYS A 198 13.75 -8.15 -16.49
CA LYS A 198 13.54 -6.71 -16.76
C LYS A 198 12.09 -6.38 -17.16
N SER A 199 11.13 -6.92 -16.41
CA SER A 199 9.70 -6.75 -16.68
C SER A 199 9.23 -5.28 -16.72
N GLY A 200 9.92 -4.40 -16.00
CA GLY A 200 9.53 -3.00 -15.77
C GLY A 200 8.48 -2.82 -14.67
N ARG A 201 8.16 -3.88 -13.90
CA ARG A 201 7.14 -3.87 -12.83
C ARG A 201 7.68 -3.47 -11.45
N PHE A 202 8.87 -2.86 -11.43
CA PHE A 202 9.58 -2.45 -10.23
C PHE A 202 10.23 -1.09 -10.42
N ILE A 203 10.62 -0.47 -9.31
CA ILE A 203 11.48 0.71 -9.31
C ILE A 203 12.67 0.47 -8.39
N THR A 204 13.80 1.08 -8.70
CA THR A 204 14.98 1.07 -7.84
C THR A 204 15.08 2.39 -7.09
N LEU A 205 15.54 2.33 -5.84
CA LEU A 205 15.79 3.49 -5.01
C LEU A 205 17.12 3.28 -4.27
N GLU A 206 18.01 4.25 -4.39
CA GLU A 206 19.20 4.32 -3.55
C GLU A 206 18.82 4.99 -2.22
N VAL A 207 19.19 4.37 -1.11
CA VAL A 207 18.99 4.90 0.24
C VAL A 207 20.35 5.09 0.89
N CYS A 208 20.61 6.30 1.39
CA CYS A 208 21.79 6.63 2.18
C CYS A 208 21.39 6.89 3.63
N VAL A 209 22.20 6.44 4.59
CA VAL A 209 22.02 6.65 6.04
C VAL A 209 23.30 7.10 6.74
#